data_AF-A0A8C6DEX6-F1
#
_entry.id   AF-A0A8C6DEX6-F1
#
_cell.length_a   1.000
_cell.length_b   1.000
_cell.length_c   1.000
_cell.angle_alpha   90.00
_cell.angle_beta   90.00
_cell.angle_gamma   90.00
#
_symmetry.space_group_name_H-M   'P 1'
#
loop_
_entity.id
_entity.type
_entity.pdbx_description
1 polymer ?
#
loop_
_entity_poly.entity_id
_entity_poly.type
_entity_poly.pdbx_seq_one_letter_code
_entity_poly.pdbx_strand_id
1 'polypeptide(L)'
;LDPSSSSNSCFSVGSTGPGAIMLLYSKELKKWDELEDVLEERRHVSDLKFAMKCYTPQVYKGIALRKPSDIKCSVLNSEEIHYVVEQLSKESLQPVEVLREEACEILDEMSHNCCGCRGLSS
;
A
#
# COMPACT_ATOMS: atom_id res chain seq x y z
N LEU A 1 57.43 30.72 -21.82
CA LEU A 1 58.81 30.52 -21.35
C LEU A 1 58.70 29.86 -19.98
N ASP A 2 59.23 28.63 -19.91
CA ASP A 2 59.21 27.56 -18.89
C ASP A 2 59.33 27.92 -17.38
N PRO A 3 59.21 26.96 -16.42
CA PRO A 3 59.01 25.50 -16.59
C PRO A 3 57.94 24.82 -15.69
N SER A 4 57.61 23.60 -16.11
CA SER A 4 57.11 22.43 -15.38
C SER A 4 57.42 22.32 -13.89
N SER A 5 56.44 21.87 -13.10
CA SER A 5 56.70 21.02 -11.94
C SER A 5 55.56 20.03 -11.72
N SER A 6 55.76 18.81 -12.23
CA SER A 6 54.92 17.65 -11.97
C SER A 6 55.07 17.23 -10.51
N SER A 7 54.02 17.40 -9.71
CA SER A 7 54.01 16.90 -8.33
C SER A 7 53.42 15.49 -8.34
N ASN A 8 54.28 14.50 -8.57
CA ASN A 8 53.94 13.10 -8.39
C ASN A 8 53.60 12.87 -6.91
N SER A 9 52.34 12.56 -6.58
CA SER A 9 51.99 12.13 -5.24
C SER A 9 52.58 10.74 -5.03
N CYS A 10 53.69 10.69 -4.32
CA CYS A 10 54.29 9.47 -3.82
C CYS A 10 53.28 8.75 -2.91
N PHE A 11 52.65 7.70 -3.42
CA PHE A 11 52.03 6.70 -2.57
C PHE A 11 53.18 6.00 -1.84
N SER A 12 53.50 6.47 -0.63
CA SER A 12 54.32 5.72 0.30
C SER A 12 53.55 4.45 0.65
N VAL A 13 53.86 3.36 -0.06
CA VAL A 13 53.48 2.01 0.33
C VAL A 13 54.25 1.72 1.62
N GLY A 14 53.65 2.11 2.75
CA GLY A 14 54.08 1.66 4.05
C GLY A 14 54.08 0.13 4.03
N SER A 15 55.19 -0.46 4.46
CA SER A 15 55.28 -1.91 4.65
C SER A 15 54.27 -2.32 5.73
N THR A 16 53.05 -2.62 5.31
CA THR A 16 52.01 -3.15 6.19
C THR A 16 52.42 -4.57 6.51
N GLY A 17 53.22 -4.75 7.56
CA GLY A 17 53.56 -6.07 8.06
C GLY A 17 52.29 -6.89 8.26
N PRO A 18 52.34 -8.23 8.13
CA PRO A 18 51.15 -9.09 8.18
C PRO A 18 50.20 -8.81 9.36
N GLY A 19 50.76 -8.37 10.50
CA GLY A 19 49.99 -7.98 11.68
C GLY A 19 49.11 -6.73 11.50
N ALA A 20 49.52 -5.74 10.73
CA ALA A 20 48.72 -4.54 10.49
C ALA A 20 47.56 -4.80 9.51
N ILE A 21 47.74 -5.71 8.54
CA ILE A 21 46.65 -6.19 7.66
C ILE A 21 45.62 -6.97 8.49
N MET A 22 46.09 -7.84 9.39
CA MET A 22 45.23 -8.61 10.28
C MET A 22 44.44 -7.74 11.26
N LEU A 23 45.04 -6.68 11.81
CA LEU A 23 44.33 -5.73 12.68
C LEU A 23 43.25 -4.93 11.94
N LEU A 24 43.51 -4.53 10.68
CA LEU A 24 42.49 -3.88 9.85
C LEU A 24 41.35 -4.84 9.53
N TYR A 25 41.65 -6.09 9.17
CA TYR A 25 40.63 -7.13 8.98
C TYR A 25 39.84 -7.41 10.26
N SER A 26 40.48 -7.45 11.43
CA SER A 26 39.78 -7.63 12.71
C SER A 26 38.90 -6.44 13.08
N LYS A 27 39.34 -5.22 12.79
CA LYS A 27 38.52 -4.01 13.02
C LYS A 27 37.31 -3.97 12.08
N GLU A 28 37.50 -4.40 10.84
CA GLU A 28 36.43 -4.48 9.85
C GLU A 28 35.48 -5.65 10.16
N LEU A 29 35.97 -6.82 10.56
CA LEU A 29 35.17 -7.96 11.03
C LEU A 29 34.30 -7.60 12.23
N LYS A 30 34.83 -6.89 13.22
CA LYS A 30 34.01 -6.39 14.34
C LYS A 30 32.88 -5.49 13.89
N LYS A 31 33.09 -4.69 12.83
CA LYS A 31 32.04 -3.87 12.23
C LYS A 31 30.98 -4.73 11.54
N TRP A 32 31.38 -5.84 10.90
CA TRP A 32 30.45 -6.80 10.28
C TRP A 32 29.68 -7.62 11.33
N ASP A 33 30.29 -7.95 12.47
CA ASP A 33 29.63 -8.63 13.59
C ASP A 33 28.58 -7.75 14.29
N GLU A 34 28.73 -6.43 14.23
CA GLU A 34 27.76 -5.44 14.73
C GLU A 34 26.62 -5.14 13.73
N LEU A 35 26.68 -5.65 12.50
CA LEU A 35 25.58 -5.47 11.55
C LEU A 35 24.45 -6.44 11.89
N GLU A 36 23.30 -5.86 12.26
CA GLU A 36 22.07 -6.61 12.46
C GLU A 36 21.60 -7.22 11.13
N ASP A 37 21.37 -8.54 11.13
CA ASP A 37 20.88 -9.22 9.94
C ASP A 37 19.41 -8.83 9.69
N VAL A 38 19.22 -8.05 8.63
CA VAL A 38 17.91 -7.53 8.20
C VAL A 38 16.89 -8.61 7.87
N LEU A 39 17.33 -9.85 7.59
CA LEU A 39 16.48 -11.00 7.32
C LEU A 39 16.31 -11.91 8.53
N GLU A 40 16.97 -11.64 9.66
CA GLU A 40 16.88 -12.44 10.88
C GLU A 40 15.43 -12.61 11.31
N GLU A 41 14.66 -11.52 11.30
CA GLU A 41 13.25 -11.57 11.63
C GLU A 41 12.44 -12.46 10.68
N ARG A 42 12.75 -12.47 9.37
CA ARG A 42 12.05 -13.32 8.39
C ARG A 42 12.37 -14.80 8.60
N ARG A 43 13.57 -15.14 9.09
CA ARG A 43 13.97 -16.53 9.37
C ARG A 43 13.23 -17.16 10.55
N HIS A 44 12.77 -16.35 11.50
CA HIS A 44 12.10 -16.81 12.73
C HIS A 44 10.58 -16.89 12.62
N VAL A 45 10.02 -16.58 11.45
CA VAL A 45 8.58 -16.52 11.21
C VAL A 45 8.24 -17.18 9.87
N SER A 46 7.01 -17.67 9.71
CA SER A 46 6.56 -18.09 8.38
C SER A 46 6.43 -16.89 7.44
N ASP A 47 6.62 -17.12 6.14
CA ASP A 47 6.49 -16.09 5.10
C ASP A 47 5.16 -15.33 5.19
N LEU A 48 4.06 -16.04 5.48
CA LEU A 48 2.75 -15.43 5.67
C LEU A 48 2.73 -14.50 6.90
N LYS A 49 3.28 -14.95 8.04
CA LYS A 49 3.31 -14.15 9.28
C LYS A 49 4.16 -12.89 9.10
N PHE A 50 5.29 -12.99 8.39
CA PHE A 50 6.13 -11.83 8.04
C PHE A 50 5.39 -10.87 7.11
N ALA A 51 4.79 -11.38 6.04
CA ALA A 51 4.06 -10.57 5.07
C ALA A 51 2.91 -9.80 5.75
N MET A 52 2.20 -10.44 6.67
CA MET A 52 1.15 -9.79 7.47
C MET A 52 1.71 -8.75 8.43
N LYS A 53 2.88 -8.99 9.05
CA LYS A 53 3.55 -7.99 9.92
C LYS A 53 3.93 -6.72 9.14
N CYS A 54 4.42 -6.88 7.92
CA CYS A 54 4.81 -5.78 7.05
C CYS A 54 3.63 -5.17 6.29
N TYR A 55 2.45 -5.77 6.37
CA TYR A 55 1.26 -5.32 5.64
C TYR A 55 0.75 -4.02 6.23
N THR A 56 1.10 -2.91 5.59
CA THR A 56 0.48 -1.61 5.83
C THR A 56 -0.49 -1.35 4.68
N PRO A 57 -1.77 -1.77 4.79
CA PRO A 57 -2.74 -1.48 3.75
C PRO A 57 -2.81 0.03 3.59
N GLN A 58 -2.56 0.53 2.38
CA GLN A 58 -2.96 1.89 2.08
C GLN A 58 -4.49 1.91 2.14
N VAL A 59 -5.04 2.54 3.17
CA VAL A 59 -6.44 2.92 3.18
C VAL A 59 -6.63 3.76 1.92
N TYR A 60 -7.47 3.27 1.00
CA TYR A 60 -7.60 3.80 -0.37
C TYR A 60 -7.64 5.34 -0.33
N LYS A 61 -6.62 5.97 -0.90
CA LYS A 61 -6.29 7.39 -0.68
C LYS A 61 -7.54 8.28 -0.89
N GLY A 62 -8.00 8.91 0.17
CA GLY A 62 -9.00 9.98 0.11
C GLY A 62 -10.47 9.57 0.03
N ILE A 63 -10.80 8.28 0.13
CA ILE A 63 -12.20 7.86 0.22
C ILE A 63 -12.59 7.85 1.70
N ALA A 64 -13.46 8.77 2.11
CA ALA A 64 -14.06 8.72 3.43
C ALA A 64 -14.78 7.37 3.61
N LEU A 65 -14.59 6.73 4.75
CA LEU A 65 -15.33 5.52 5.12
C LEU A 65 -16.83 5.83 5.02
N ARG A 66 -17.49 5.26 4.02
CA ARG A 66 -18.95 5.40 3.84
C ARG A 66 -19.63 4.17 4.39
N LYS A 67 -20.71 4.38 5.13
CA LYS A 67 -21.59 3.27 5.50
C LYS A 67 -22.37 2.84 4.25
N PRO A 68 -22.74 1.55 4.12
CA PRO A 68 -23.58 1.09 3.01
C PRO A 68 -24.87 1.90 2.88
N SER A 69 -25.47 2.30 4.00
CA SER A 69 -26.63 3.19 4.04
C SER A 69 -26.37 4.54 3.36
N ASP A 70 -25.20 5.12 3.56
CA ASP A 70 -24.85 6.44 3.03
C ASP A 70 -24.70 6.36 1.50
N ILE A 71 -24.17 5.25 1.00
CA ILE A 71 -24.06 4.98 -0.44
C ILE A 71 -25.45 4.79 -1.04
N LYS A 72 -26.31 3.97 -0.41
CA LYS A 72 -27.69 3.76 -0.87
C LYS A 72 -28.46 5.08 -0.96
N CYS A 73 -28.43 5.88 0.10
CA CYS A 73 -29.07 7.20 0.11
C CYS A 73 -28.46 8.15 -0.92
N SER A 74 -27.13 8.15 -1.10
CA SER A 74 -26.49 9.01 -2.10
C SER A 74 -26.90 8.64 -3.53
N VAL A 75 -27.06 7.36 -3.84
CA VAL A 75 -27.48 6.91 -5.17
C VAL A 75 -28.96 7.23 -5.39
N LEU A 76 -29.83 6.92 -4.44
CA LEU A 76 -31.28 7.15 -4.58
C LEU A 76 -31.69 8.62 -4.66
N ASN A 77 -30.85 9.53 -4.18
CA ASN A 77 -31.06 10.97 -4.24
C ASN A 77 -30.22 11.66 -5.33
N SER A 78 -29.57 10.89 -6.20
CA SER A 78 -28.80 11.44 -7.32
C SER A 78 -29.70 11.94 -8.43
N GLU A 79 -29.32 13.03 -9.08
CA GLU A 79 -30.09 13.65 -10.17
C GLU A 79 -30.32 12.66 -11.32
N GLU A 80 -29.34 11.79 -11.59
CA GLU A 80 -29.40 10.77 -12.62
C GLU A 80 -30.49 9.74 -12.35
N ILE A 81 -30.59 9.24 -11.11
CA ILE A 81 -31.64 8.29 -10.73
C ILE A 81 -33.01 8.95 -10.80
N HIS A 82 -33.14 10.17 -10.29
CA HIS A 82 -34.39 10.93 -10.40
C HIS A 82 -34.82 11.11 -11.85
N TYR A 83 -33.90 11.53 -12.73
CA TYR A 83 -34.18 11.72 -14.15
C TYR A 83 -34.61 10.42 -14.82
N VAL A 84 -33.87 9.32 -14.61
CA VAL A 84 -34.19 8.02 -15.23
C VAL A 84 -35.55 7.51 -14.76
N VAL A 85 -35.84 7.58 -13.46
CA VAL A 85 -37.14 7.15 -12.91
C VAL A 85 -38.28 7.99 -13.49
N GLU A 86 -38.12 9.30 -13.62
CA GLU A 86 -39.14 10.16 -14.23
C GLU A 86 -39.39 9.85 -15.71
N GLN A 87 -38.33 9.53 -16.48
CA GLN A 87 -38.49 9.14 -17.89
C GLN A 87 -39.17 7.78 -18.02
N LEU A 88 -38.75 6.80 -17.22
CA LEU A 88 -39.36 5.47 -17.20
C LEU A 88 -40.81 5.50 -16.75
N SER A 89 -41.18 6.37 -15.80
CA SER A 89 -42.57 6.56 -15.39
C SER A 89 -43.45 7.02 -16.56
N LYS A 90 -42.94 7.91 -17.42
CA LYS A 90 -43.65 8.38 -18.63
C LYS A 90 -43.78 7.31 -19.70
N GLU A 91 -42.76 6.48 -19.88
CA GLU A 91 -42.74 5.42 -20.90
C GLU A 91 -43.57 4.19 -20.50
N SER A 92 -43.42 3.73 -19.25
CA SER A 92 -44.05 2.51 -18.74
C SER A 92 -45.45 2.74 -18.16
N LEU A 93 -45.88 4.00 -18.02
CA LEU A 93 -47.11 4.42 -17.32
C LEU A 93 -47.17 3.94 -15.85
N GLN A 94 -46.03 3.57 -15.27
CA GLN A 94 -45.92 3.21 -13.86
C GLN A 94 -45.73 4.47 -13.01
N PRO A 95 -46.30 4.51 -11.79
CA PRO A 95 -46.06 5.61 -10.88
C PRO A 95 -44.59 5.64 -10.44
N VAL A 96 -44.05 6.85 -10.28
CA VAL A 96 -42.67 7.09 -9.83
C VAL A 96 -42.33 6.33 -8.55
N GLU A 97 -43.27 6.24 -7.61
CA GLU A 97 -43.03 5.56 -6.33
C GLU A 97 -42.72 4.06 -6.48
N VAL A 98 -43.40 3.37 -7.40
CA VAL A 98 -43.16 1.93 -7.65
C VAL A 98 -41.76 1.72 -8.25
N LEU A 99 -41.37 2.57 -9.20
CA LEU A 99 -40.04 2.52 -9.82
C LEU A 99 -38.93 2.92 -8.82
N ARG A 100 -39.21 3.82 -7.88
CA ARG A 100 -38.28 4.15 -6.79
C ARG A 100 -38.13 2.99 -5.81
N GLU A 101 -39.22 2.30 -5.48
CA GLU A 101 -39.19 1.11 -4.63
C GLU A 101 -38.37 0.00 -5.28
N GLU A 102 -38.58 -0.28 -6.56
CA GLU A 102 -37.78 -1.25 -7.34
C GLU A 102 -36.28 -0.88 -7.35
N ALA A 103 -35.94 0.39 -7.59
CA ALA A 103 -34.55 0.85 -7.50
C ALA A 103 -33.95 0.66 -6.09
N CYS A 104 -34.78 0.82 -5.05
CA CYS A 104 -34.41 0.59 -3.66
C CYS A 104 -34.10 -0.89 -3.40
N GLU A 105 -34.96 -1.80 -3.90
CA GLU A 105 -34.81 -3.25 -3.77
C GLU A 105 -33.56 -3.76 -4.51
N ILE A 106 -33.31 -3.27 -5.73
CA ILE A 106 -32.10 -3.60 -6.49
C ILE A 106 -30.84 -3.23 -5.70
N LEU A 107 -30.81 -2.02 -5.11
CA LEU A 107 -29.67 -1.59 -4.30
C LEU A 107 -29.50 -2.44 -3.03
N ASP A 108 -30.59 -2.90 -2.42
CA ASP A 108 -30.54 -3.81 -1.27
C ASP A 108 -29.98 -5.16 -1.67
N GLU A 109 -30.43 -5.75 -2.78
CA GLU A 109 -29.88 -6.99 -3.33
C GLU A 109 -28.38 -6.88 -3.62
N MET A 110 -27.96 -5.79 -4.27
CA MET A 110 -26.56 -5.52 -4.56
C MET A 110 -25.72 -5.34 -3.28
N SER A 111 -26.28 -4.71 -2.24
CA SER A 111 -25.60 -4.49 -0.97
C SER A 111 -25.23 -5.80 -0.27
N HIS A 112 -26.07 -6.83 -0.41
CA HIS A 112 -25.81 -8.15 0.17
C HIS A 112 -24.66 -8.89 -0.54
N ASN A 113 -24.49 -8.66 -1.85
CA ASN A 113 -23.48 -9.31 -2.69
C ASN A 113 -22.12 -8.59 -2.71
N CYS A 114 -22.09 -7.28 -2.43
CA CYS A 114 -20.85 -6.50 -2.38
C CYS A 114 -20.03 -6.73 -1.09
N CYS A 115 -20.64 -7.34 -0.06
CA CYS A 115 -20.00 -7.72 1.20
C CYS A 115 -19.05 -8.94 1.09
N GLY A 116 -18.33 -9.11 -0.03
CA GLY A 116 -17.32 -10.15 -0.25
C GLY A 116 -16.07 -10.02 0.62
N CYS A 117 -15.98 -9.00 1.48
CA CYS A 117 -14.91 -8.82 2.46
C CYS A 117 -15.37 -9.11 3.90
N ARG A 118 -16.11 -10.21 4.12
CA ARG A 118 -16.42 -10.72 5.47
C ARG A 118 -15.24 -11.51 6.11
N GLY A 119 -14.02 -10.99 5.98
CA GLY A 119 -12.79 -11.73 6.37
C GLY A 119 -11.81 -10.99 7.26
N LEU A 120 -12.14 -9.80 7.77
CA LEU A 120 -11.26 -9.04 8.67
C LEU A 120 -12.08 -8.39 9.79
N SER A 121 -12.71 -9.23 10.62
CA SER A 121 -13.16 -8.80 11.94
C SER A 121 -12.94 -9.93 12.93
N SER A 122 -11.93 -9.70 13.79
CA SER A 122 -11.59 -10.40 15.05
C SER A 122 -10.93 -11.77 14.92
#